data_AF-A0A7X7LU35-F1
#
_entry.id   AF-A0A7X7LU35-F1
#
_cell.length_a   1.000
_cell.length_b   1.000
_cell.length_c   1.000
_cell.angle_alpha   90.00
_cell.angle_beta   90.00
_cell.angle_gamma   90.00
#
_symmetry.space_group_name_H-M   'P 1'
#
loop_
_entity.id
_entity.type
_entity.pdbx_description
1 polymer ?
#
loop_
_entity_poly.entity_id
_entity_poly.type
_entity_poly.pdbx_seq_one_letter_code
_entity_poly.pdbx_strand_id
1 'polypeptide(L)'
;LIVEVLSPTTEAYDRGRKFEAYRRFSGLRTVLFVRQDRPQVECYTRQDDGGWLLSEASGDAGAIALPAVGFALALAELYRDLPNDAGPNPDTNPDIAPDTTPTQ
;
A
#
# COMPACT_ATOMS: atom_id res chain seq x y z
N LEU A 1 1.49 -10.88 -14.56
CA LEU A 1 1.44 -9.92 -13.44
C LEU A 1 2.17 -8.66 -13.88
N ILE A 2 1.61 -7.49 -13.62
CA ILE A 2 2.28 -6.19 -13.75
C ILE A 2 2.28 -5.54 -12.37
N VAL A 3 3.39 -4.91 -11.99
CA VAL A 3 3.53 -4.16 -10.75
C VAL A 3 3.91 -2.72 -11.11
N GLU A 4 3.16 -1.76 -10.59
CA GLU A 4 3.37 -0.33 -10.82
C GLU A 4 3.54 0.38 -9.48
N VAL A 5 4.65 1.12 -9.33
CA VAL A 5 4.89 1.98 -8.16
C VAL A 5 4.38 3.38 -8.48
N LEU A 6 3.37 3.84 -7.73
CA LEU A 6 2.71 5.11 -7.97
C LEU A 6 3.58 6.28 -7.50
N SER A 7 3.79 7.25 -8.39
CA SER A 7 4.34 8.55 -8.02
C SER A 7 3.21 9.50 -7.55
N PRO A 8 3.40 10.27 -6.47
CA PRO A 8 2.44 11.29 -6.01
C PRO A 8 2.01 12.28 -7.11
N THR A 9 2.89 12.54 -8.07
CA THR A 9 2.65 13.50 -9.16
C THR A 9 1.83 12.94 -10.32
N THR A 10 1.69 11.60 -10.43
CA THR A 10 1.02 10.94 -11.56
C THR A 10 -0.08 9.96 -11.16
N GLU A 11 -0.34 9.78 -9.85
CA GLU A 11 -1.25 8.77 -9.30
C GLU A 11 -2.64 8.76 -9.96
N ALA A 12 -3.31 9.91 -10.06
CA ALA A 12 -4.64 10.01 -10.67
C ALA A 12 -4.64 9.68 -12.16
N TYR A 13 -3.54 9.98 -12.87
CA TYR A 13 -3.40 9.73 -14.29
C TYR A 13 -3.03 8.26 -14.59
N ASP A 14 -2.16 7.67 -13.76
CA ASP A 14 -1.68 6.29 -13.88
C ASP A 14 -2.79 5.27 -13.60
N ARG A 15 -3.63 5.51 -12.59
CA ARG A 15 -4.75 4.63 -12.23
C ARG A 15 -5.76 4.44 -13.36
N GLY A 16 -6.10 5.50 -14.10
CA GLY A 16 -7.10 5.42 -15.16
C GLY A 16 -6.51 4.88 -16.47
N ARG A 17 -5.54 5.61 -17.03
CA ARG A 17 -5.09 5.36 -18.41
C ARG A 17 -4.22 4.13 -18.57
N LYS A 18 -3.31 3.87 -17.62
CA LYS A 18 -2.45 2.68 -17.70
C LYS A 18 -3.27 1.43 -17.46
N PHE A 19 -4.16 1.45 -16.46
CA PHE A 19 -5.03 0.30 -16.20
C PHE A 19 -5.91 -0.04 -17.41
N GLU A 20 -6.55 0.96 -18.04
CA GLU A 20 -7.31 0.74 -19.28
C GLU A 20 -6.48 0.12 -20.40
N ALA A 21 -5.23 0.55 -20.57
CA ALA A 21 -4.33 -0.04 -21.55
C ALA A 21 -3.96 -1.48 -21.19
N TYR A 22 -3.63 -1.75 -19.92
CA TYR A 22 -3.20 -3.07 -19.45
C TYR A 22 -4.31 -4.11 -19.57
N ARG A 23 -5.56 -3.75 -19.29
CA ARG A 23 -6.72 -4.66 -19.36
C ARG A 23 -7.01 -5.20 -20.76
N ARG A 24 -6.44 -4.58 -21.81
CA ARG A 24 -6.54 -5.04 -23.20
C ARG A 24 -5.70 -6.28 -23.48
N PHE A 25 -4.68 -6.56 -22.66
CA PHE A 25 -3.86 -7.76 -22.80
C PHE A 25 -4.61 -8.97 -22.22
N SER A 26 -5.04 -9.89 -23.09
CA SER A 26 -5.85 -11.07 -22.71
C SER A 26 -5.13 -12.02 -21.73
N GLY A 27 -3.80 -12.09 -21.80
CA GLY A 27 -2.98 -12.89 -20.89
C GLY A 27 -2.73 -12.26 -19.52
N LEU A 28 -3.08 -10.98 -19.34
CA LEU A 28 -2.83 -10.29 -18.08
C LEU A 28 -3.89 -10.68 -17.04
N ARG A 29 -3.44 -11.31 -15.96
CA ARG A 29 -4.33 -11.75 -14.87
C ARG A 29 -4.31 -10.88 -13.63
N THR A 30 -3.23 -10.14 -13.39
CA THR A 30 -3.05 -9.35 -12.17
C THR A 30 -2.29 -8.07 -12.45
N VAL A 31 -2.79 -6.96 -11.91
CA VAL A 31 -2.11 -5.66 -11.84
C VAL A 31 -2.03 -5.26 -10.37
N LEU A 32 -0.84 -4.96 -9.89
CA LEU A 32 -0.58 -4.50 -8.53
C LEU A 32 -0.12 -3.04 -8.58
N PHE A 33 -0.80 -2.16 -7.89
CA PHE A 33 -0.38 -0.78 -7.66
C PHE A 33 0.18 -0.65 -6.24
N VAL A 34 1.36 -0.05 -6.11
CA VAL A 34 2.07 0.13 -4.84
C VAL A 34 2.25 1.62 -4.62
N ARG A 35 1.74 2.16 -3.51
CA ARG A 35 2.02 3.55 -3.13
C ARG A 35 3.42 3.64 -2.54
N GLN A 36 4.22 4.62 -2.96
CA GLN A 36 5.60 4.76 -2.45
C GLN A 36 5.71 5.63 -1.19
N ASP A 37 4.67 6.40 -0.87
CA ASP A 37 4.61 7.36 0.24
C ASP A 37 3.98 6.78 1.52
N ARG A 38 3.27 5.65 1.43
CA ARG A 38 2.68 4.97 2.59
C ARG A 38 2.48 3.48 2.34
N PRO A 39 2.40 2.64 3.40
CA PRO A 39 2.11 1.21 3.28
C PRO A 39 0.69 0.99 2.76
N GLN A 40 0.53 0.97 1.43
CA GLN A 40 -0.74 0.72 0.77
C GLN A 40 -0.53 0.14 -0.62
N VAL A 41 -1.23 -0.95 -0.89
CA VAL A 41 -1.22 -1.63 -2.18
C VAL A 41 -2.63 -1.98 -2.63
N GLU A 42 -2.84 -2.01 -3.94
CA GLU A 42 -4.09 -2.37 -4.59
C GLU A 42 -3.83 -3.43 -5.65
N CYS A 43 -4.54 -4.54 -5.57
CA CYS A 43 -4.42 -5.68 -6.46
C CYS A 43 -5.72 -5.83 -7.26
N TYR A 44 -5.62 -5.65 -8.58
CA TYR A 44 -6.69 -5.97 -9.52
C TYR A 44 -6.44 -7.36 -10.11
N THR A 45 -7.36 -8.29 -9.86
CA THR A 45 -7.29 -9.67 -10.38
C THR A 45 -8.41 -9.94 -11.38
N ARG A 46 -8.04 -10.34 -12.60
CA ARG A 46 -8.98 -10.70 -13.65
C ARG A 46 -9.70 -12.00 -13.32
N GLN A 47 -11.03 -11.93 -13.27
CA GLN A 47 -11.91 -13.07 -13.03
C GLN A 47 -12.22 -13.80 -14.34
N ASP A 48 -12.79 -15.00 -14.24
CA ASP A 48 -13.12 -15.84 -15.41
C ASP A 48 -14.25 -15.26 -16.26
N ASP A 49 -15.11 -14.41 -15.66
CA ASP A 49 -16.13 -13.63 -16.37
C ASP A 49 -15.58 -12.41 -17.13
N GLY A 50 -14.26 -12.18 -17.06
CA GLY A 50 -13.58 -11.03 -17.66
C GLY A 50 -13.63 -9.73 -16.84
N GLY A 51 -14.33 -9.76 -15.69
CA GLY A 51 -14.33 -8.73 -14.67
C GLY A 51 -13.00 -8.62 -13.94
N TRP A 52 -12.87 -7.58 -13.12
CA TRP A 52 -11.68 -7.34 -12.31
C TRP A 52 -12.11 -7.15 -10.86
N LEU A 53 -11.58 -8.00 -9.98
CA LEU A 53 -11.75 -7.90 -8.55
C LEU A 53 -10.65 -7.01 -7.98
N LEU A 54 -11.04 -5.99 -7.21
CA LEU A 54 -10.12 -5.14 -6.45
C LEU A 54 -9.96 -5.73 -5.04
N SER A 55 -8.72 -5.90 -4.61
CA SER A 55 -8.34 -6.21 -3.24
C SER A 55 -7.29 -5.22 -2.78
N GLU A 56 -7.36 -4.77 -1.54
CA GLU A 56 -6.48 -3.73 -1.01
C GLU A 56 -5.90 -4.17 0.33
N ALA A 57 -4.67 -3.74 0.60
CA ALA A 57 -4.05 -3.90 1.91
C ALA A 57 -3.35 -2.60 2.28
N SER A 58 -3.38 -2.26 3.57
CA SER A 58 -2.74 -1.07 4.12
C SER A 58 -2.19 -1.33 5.52
N GLY A 59 -1.23 -0.49 5.91
CA GLY A 59 -0.54 -0.59 7.19
C GLY A 59 0.46 -1.76 7.27
N ASP A 60 1.28 -1.76 8.31
CA ASP A 60 2.42 -2.67 8.44
C ASP A 60 2.00 -4.13 8.60
N ALA A 61 0.89 -4.38 9.29
CA ALA A 61 0.32 -5.73 9.43
C ALA A 61 -0.48 -6.19 8.19
N GLY A 62 -0.61 -5.35 7.17
CA GLY A 62 -1.32 -5.66 5.95
C GLY A 62 -0.62 -6.74 5.13
N ALA A 63 -1.40 -7.56 4.43
CA ALA A 63 -0.90 -8.51 3.44
C ALA A 63 -1.84 -8.57 2.25
N ILE A 64 -1.29 -8.70 1.05
CA ILE A 64 -2.08 -8.82 -0.20
C ILE A 64 -1.80 -10.16 -0.87
N ALA A 65 -2.86 -10.87 -1.26
CA ALA A 65 -2.74 -12.09 -2.03
C ALA A 65 -2.51 -11.79 -3.52
N LEU A 66 -1.61 -12.54 -4.14
CA LEU A 66 -1.31 -12.51 -5.57
C LEU A 66 -1.56 -13.90 -6.17
N PRO A 67 -2.83 -14.28 -6.43
CA PRO A 67 -3.19 -15.65 -6.84
C PRO A 67 -2.49 -16.09 -8.13
N ALA A 68 -2.24 -15.17 -9.06
CA ALA A 68 -1.58 -15.46 -10.32
C ALA A 68 -0.15 -16.01 -10.19
N VAL A 69 0.48 -15.84 -9.02
CA VAL A 69 1.82 -16.37 -8.72
C VAL A 69 1.84 -17.21 -7.44
N GLY A 70 0.68 -17.49 -6.83
CA GLY A 70 0.57 -18.30 -5.61
C GLY A 70 1.30 -17.70 -4.40
N PHE A 71 1.38 -16.38 -4.31
CA PHE A 71 2.18 -15.68 -3.29
C PHE A 71 1.31 -14.72 -2.47
N ALA A 72 1.70 -14.46 -1.22
CA ALA A 72 1.13 -13.42 -0.38
C ALA A 72 2.23 -12.44 0.02
N LEU A 73 2.02 -11.16 -0.26
CA LEU A 73 3.00 -10.11 -0.02
C LEU A 73 2.63 -9.36 1.27
N ALA A 74 3.47 -9.49 2.30
CA ALA A 74 3.35 -8.72 3.53
C ALA A 74 3.86 -7.30 3.33
N LEU A 75 3.08 -6.29 3.75
CA LEU A 75 3.45 -4.89 3.58
C LEU A 75 4.65 -4.51 4.45
N ALA A 76 4.76 -5.04 5.68
CA ALA A 76 5.96 -4.86 6.51
C ALA A 76 7.26 -5.29 5.82
N GLU A 77 7.22 -6.29 4.94
CA GLU A 77 8.39 -6.71 4.17
C GLU A 77 8.62 -5.81 2.95
N LEU A 78 7.54 -5.45 2.24
CA LEU A 78 7.60 -4.58 1.08
C LEU A 78 8.13 -3.18 1.40
N TYR A 79 7.78 -2.64 2.57
CA TYR A 79 8.11 -1.27 3.00
C TYR A 79 9.27 -1.20 3.99
N ARG A 80 9.98 -2.31 4.26
CA ARG A 80 10.99 -2.43 5.33
C ARG A 80 12.08 -1.35 5.32
N ASP A 81 12.55 -0.98 4.13
CA ASP A 81 13.69 -0.07 3.95
C ASP A 81 13.27 1.38 3.66
N LEU A 82 11.96 1.66 3.72
CA LEU A 82 11.46 3.03 3.58
C LEU A 82 11.52 3.74 4.94
N PRO A 83 11.86 5.05 4.94
CA PRO A 83 11.78 5.84 6.16
C PRO A 83 10.37 5.70 6.75
N ASN A 84 10.29 5.29 8.01
CA ASN A 84 9.03 5.39 8.73
C ASN A 84 8.81 6.88 8.99
N ASP A 85 8.05 7.55 8.12
CA ASP A 85 7.68 8.96 8.28
C ASP A 85 6.62 9.12 9.39
N ALA A 86 6.69 8.27 10.42
CA ALA A 86 6.29 8.60 11.77
C ALA A 86 7.17 9.77 12.23
N GLY A 87 6.92 10.96 11.66
CA GLY A 87 7.45 12.21 12.18
C GLY A 87 7.19 12.25 13.69
N PRO A 88 8.06 12.92 14.47
CA PRO A 88 7.86 13.04 15.91
C PRO A 88 6.43 13.52 16.16
N ASN A 89 5.68 12.74 16.94
CA ASN A 89 4.34 13.10 17.35
C ASN A 89 4.44 14.53 17.94
N PRO A 90 3.82 15.56 17.33
CA PRO A 90 4.03 16.95 17.74
C PRO A 90 3.56 17.22 19.19
N ASP A 91 2.90 16.24 19.80
CA ASP A 91 2.37 16.30 21.15
C ASP A 91 3.33 15.74 22.24
N THR A 92 4.53 15.26 21.88
CA THR A 92 5.54 14.92 22.89
C THR A 92 6.28 16.19 23.29
N ASN A 93 5.68 17.00 24.17
CA ASN A 93 6.36 18.11 24.82
C ASN A 93 7.42 17.54 25.79
N PRO A 94 8.73 17.77 25.57
CA PRO A 94 9.77 17.29 26.48
C PRO A 94 9.82 18.05 27.81
N ASP A 95 8.99 19.09 27.99
CA ASP A 95 9.06 20.01 29.14
C ASP A 95 8.01 19.75 30.24
N ILE A 96 7.26 18.65 30.17
CA ILE A 96 6.43 18.21 31.31
C ILE A 96 7.20 17.16 32.09
N ALA A 97 8.02 17.60 33.04
CA ALA A 97 8.49 16.73 34.12
C ALA A 97 7.26 16.08 34.80
N PRO A 98 7.32 14.80 35.20
CA PRO A 98 6.23 14.22 35.98
C PRO A 98 6.12 15.03 37.27
N ASP A 99 4.96 15.69 37.44
CA ASP A 99 4.60 16.34 38.70
C ASP A 99 4.55 15.26 39.78
N THR A 100 5.66 15.10 40.50
CA THR A 100 5.71 14.31 41.73
C THR A 100 5.06 15.14 42.81
N THR A 101 3.73 15.16 42.85
CA THR A 101 3.00 15.59 44.04
C THR A 101 2.90 14.39 44.99
N PRO A 102 3.47 14.46 46.22
CA PRO A 102 3.32 13.41 47.21
C PRO A 102 1.93 13.54 47.87
N THR A 103 1.19 12.44 47.88
CA THR A 103 -0.03 12.28 48.68
C THR A 103 0.31 12.40 50.18
N GLN A 104 -0.28 13.40 50.84
CA GLN A 104 -0.66 13.32 52.26
C GLN A 104 -2.19 13.34 52.34
#